data_AF-A0A1Q8R0R6-F1
#
_entry.id   AF-A0A1Q8R0R6-F1
#
_cell.length_a   1.000
_cell.length_b   1.000
_cell.length_c   1.000
_cell.angle_alpha   90.00
_cell.angle_beta   90.00
_cell.angle_gamma   90.00
#
_symmetry.space_group_name_H-M   'P 1'
#
loop_
_entity.id
_entity.type
_entity.pdbx_description
1 polymer ?
#
loop_
_entity_poly.entity_id
_entity_poly.type
_entity_poly.pdbx_seq_one_letter_code
_entity_poly.pdbx_strand_id
1 'polypeptide(L)'
;MLEEAKTILHGHVLTLMVTGSGGFNISKTLDVPFIQEVMACSQAIKILIPKTDAAIELGGEDAKVTYFGDSLEQRMNGTCAGGTGAFIDQMASLLQTDVQGLNTHPAKLKSPLR
;
A
#
# COMPACT_ATOMS: atom_id res chain seq x y z
N MET A 1 3.08 15.59 -8.39
CA MET A 1 2.26 14.43 -8.82
C MET A 1 1.37 14.70 -10.03
N LEU A 2 0.30 15.50 -9.94
CA LEU A 2 -0.61 15.71 -11.10
C LEU A 2 0.03 16.46 -12.28
N GLU A 3 0.82 17.50 -12.03
CA GLU A 3 1.55 18.22 -13.10
C GLU A 3 2.66 17.37 -13.75
N GLU A 4 3.33 16.52 -12.96
CA GLU A 4 4.30 15.56 -13.50
C GLU A 4 3.60 14.52 -14.38
N ALA A 5 2.47 13.98 -13.92
CA ALA A 5 1.67 13.05 -14.69
C ALA A 5 1.19 13.68 -16.02
N LYS A 6 0.78 14.95 -16.00
CA LYS A 6 0.39 15.68 -17.22
C LYS A 6 1.51 15.69 -18.25
N THR A 7 2.77 15.83 -17.82
CA THR A 7 3.92 15.88 -18.72
C THR A 7 4.14 14.54 -19.44
N ILE A 8 3.88 13.43 -18.75
CA ILE A 8 4.06 12.07 -19.29
C ILE A 8 2.87 11.66 -20.17
N LEU A 9 1.66 12.11 -19.81
CA LEU A 9 0.41 11.63 -20.41
C LEU A 9 -0.12 12.56 -21.52
N HIS A 10 0.46 13.74 -21.71
CA HIS A 10 0.01 14.71 -22.73
C HIS A 10 0.07 14.11 -24.14
N GLY A 11 -1.01 14.26 -24.91
CA GLY A 11 -1.08 13.76 -26.28
C GLY A 11 -1.36 12.25 -26.42
N HIS A 12 -1.54 11.54 -25.31
CA HIS A 12 -1.90 10.12 -25.32
C HIS A 12 -3.38 9.88 -25.00
N VAL A 13 -3.96 8.85 -25.62
CA VAL A 13 -5.28 8.34 -25.23
C VAL A 13 -5.09 7.45 -24.00
N LEU A 14 -5.88 7.71 -22.95
CA LEU A 14 -5.77 7.03 -21.67
C LEU A 14 -7.04 6.24 -21.36
N THR A 15 -6.85 5.06 -20.79
CA THR A 15 -7.92 4.32 -20.10
C THR A 15 -7.69 4.49 -18.60
N LEU A 16 -8.70 5.01 -17.90
CA LEU A 16 -8.63 5.28 -16.46
C LEU A 16 -9.59 4.38 -15.69
N MET A 17 -9.12 3.86 -14.55
CA MET A 17 -9.95 3.25 -13.52
C MET A 17 -9.50 3.75 -12.16
N VAL A 18 -10.41 3.81 -11.20
CA VAL A 18 -10.14 4.33 -9.85
C VAL A 18 -10.38 3.24 -8.80
N THR A 19 -9.61 3.24 -7.72
CA THR A 19 -9.74 2.30 -6.60
C THR A 19 -9.55 2.99 -5.24
N GLY A 20 -9.62 2.23 -4.15
CA GLY A 20 -9.53 2.72 -2.77
C GLY A 20 -10.84 3.28 -2.22
N SER A 21 -10.95 3.38 -0.90
CA SER A 21 -12.18 3.79 -0.20
C SER A 21 -12.68 5.18 -0.63
N GLY A 22 -11.78 6.17 -0.71
CA GLY A 22 -12.09 7.51 -1.23
C GLY A 22 -12.30 7.56 -2.75
N GLY A 23 -11.79 6.56 -3.47
CA GLY A 23 -11.85 6.49 -4.92
C GLY A 23 -13.25 6.18 -5.47
N PHE A 24 -14.12 5.54 -4.69
CA PHE A 24 -15.46 5.20 -5.14
C PHE A 24 -16.36 6.41 -5.42
N ASN A 25 -16.26 7.46 -4.60
CA ASN A 25 -17.01 8.69 -4.86
C ASN A 25 -16.42 9.44 -6.05
N ILE A 26 -15.08 9.47 -6.16
CA ILE A 26 -14.37 10.09 -7.29
C ILE A 26 -14.76 9.40 -8.60
N SER A 27 -14.84 8.07 -8.62
CA SER A 27 -15.19 7.31 -9.82
C SER A 27 -16.59 7.67 -10.32
N LYS A 28 -17.55 7.89 -9.40
CA LYS A 28 -18.90 8.36 -9.75
C LYS A 28 -18.90 9.79 -10.26
N THR A 29 -18.16 10.70 -9.62
CA THR A 29 -18.11 12.11 -10.03
C THR A 29 -17.47 12.28 -11.41
N LEU A 30 -16.46 11.48 -11.74
CA LEU A 30 -15.76 11.55 -13.01
C LEU A 30 -16.34 10.61 -14.09
N ASP A 31 -17.37 9.82 -13.75
CA ASP A 31 -17.95 8.78 -14.61
C ASP A 31 -16.90 7.81 -15.19
N VAL A 32 -16.01 7.32 -14.32
CA VAL A 32 -14.97 6.35 -14.67
C VAL A 32 -15.15 5.05 -13.88
N PRO A 33 -14.72 3.90 -14.43
CA PRO A 33 -14.89 2.62 -13.75
C PRO A 33 -14.17 2.57 -12.41
N PHE A 34 -14.83 1.96 -11.42
CA PHE A 34 -14.21 1.59 -10.15
C PHE A 34 -13.70 0.15 -10.20
N ILE A 35 -12.48 -0.08 -9.74
CA ILE A 35 -11.90 -1.41 -9.54
C ILE A 35 -11.65 -1.64 -8.05
N GLN A 36 -11.86 -2.86 -7.57
CA GLN A 36 -11.55 -3.21 -6.18
C GLN A 36 -10.04 -3.19 -5.95
N GLU A 37 -9.62 -2.58 -4.84
CA GLU A 37 -8.19 -2.35 -4.52
C GLU A 37 -7.41 -3.65 -4.47
N VAL A 38 -7.99 -4.65 -3.82
CA VAL A 38 -7.47 -6.03 -3.76
C VAL A 38 -7.14 -6.58 -5.14
N MET A 39 -8.04 -6.38 -6.11
CA MET A 39 -7.86 -6.88 -7.47
C MET A 39 -6.79 -6.10 -8.22
N ALA A 40 -6.80 -4.76 -8.09
CA ALA A 40 -5.82 -3.89 -8.72
C ALA A 40 -4.40 -4.20 -8.23
N CYS A 41 -4.20 -4.26 -6.91
CA CYS A 41 -2.92 -4.56 -6.28
C CYS A 41 -2.44 -5.98 -6.62
N SER A 42 -3.34 -6.98 -6.52
CA SER A 42 -3.01 -8.37 -6.85
C SER A 42 -2.58 -8.53 -8.30
N GLN A 43 -3.24 -7.84 -9.23
CA GLN A 43 -2.87 -7.88 -10.64
C GLN A 43 -1.51 -7.21 -10.88
N ALA A 44 -1.26 -6.06 -10.25
CA ALA A 44 0.03 -5.39 -10.34
C ALA A 44 1.18 -6.28 -9.83
N ILE A 45 1.01 -6.93 -8.68
CA ILE A 45 2.00 -7.86 -8.11
C ILE A 45 2.24 -9.04 -9.05
N LYS A 46 1.17 -9.66 -9.59
CA LYS A 46 1.31 -10.77 -10.55
C LYS A 46 2.09 -10.39 -11.81
N ILE A 47 1.96 -9.15 -12.28
CA ILE A 47 2.66 -8.65 -13.48
C ILE A 47 4.11 -8.27 -13.15
N LEU A 48 4.32 -7.52 -12.07
CA LEU A 48 5.61 -6.89 -11.77
C LEU A 48 6.54 -7.78 -10.94
N ILE A 49 5.99 -8.59 -10.04
CA ILE A 49 6.73 -9.42 -9.07
C ILE A 49 6.06 -10.80 -8.93
N PRO A 50 6.03 -11.61 -10.01
CA PRO A 50 5.21 -12.83 -10.09
C PRO A 50 5.58 -13.95 -9.09
N LYS A 51 6.74 -13.87 -8.44
CA LYS A 51 7.21 -14.84 -7.43
C LYS A 51 6.85 -14.46 -6.00
N THR A 52 5.96 -13.49 -5.82
CA THR A 52 5.53 -13.04 -4.49
C THR A 52 4.61 -14.09 -3.86
N ASP A 53 4.98 -14.61 -2.69
CA ASP A 53 4.13 -15.54 -1.93
C ASP A 53 3.12 -14.81 -1.04
N ALA A 54 3.49 -13.63 -0.53
CA ALA A 54 2.63 -12.77 0.27
C ALA A 54 2.96 -11.28 0.07
N ALA A 55 1.95 -10.42 0.15
CA ALA A 55 2.10 -8.98 0.17
C ALA A 55 1.46 -8.40 1.42
N ILE A 56 2.16 -7.48 2.09
CA ILE A 56 1.66 -6.75 3.25
C ILE A 56 1.42 -5.31 2.80
N GLU A 57 0.15 -4.91 2.77
CA GLU A 57 -0.28 -3.54 2.51
C GLU A 57 -0.48 -2.83 3.84
N LEU A 58 0.30 -1.78 4.08
CA LEU A 58 0.25 -0.98 5.30
C LEU A 58 -0.43 0.35 4.98
N GLY A 59 -1.75 0.41 5.19
CA GLY A 59 -2.57 1.58 4.95
C GLY A 59 -2.56 2.58 6.11
N GLY A 60 -3.27 3.70 5.92
CA GLY A 60 -3.45 4.72 6.95
C GLY A 60 -4.52 4.39 8.00
N GLU A 61 -5.40 3.42 7.71
CA GLU A 61 -6.48 2.98 8.60
C GLU A 61 -6.31 1.52 9.02
N ASP A 62 -6.06 0.65 8.04
CA ASP A 62 -5.90 -0.79 8.23
C ASP A 62 -4.59 -1.29 7.60
N ALA A 63 -4.25 -2.53 7.94
CA ALA A 63 -3.20 -3.30 7.31
C ALA A 63 -3.78 -4.62 6.77
N LYS A 64 -3.35 -4.99 5.57
CA LYS A 64 -3.78 -6.21 4.88
C LYS A 64 -2.59 -7.10 4.58
N VAL A 65 -2.79 -8.40 4.74
CA VAL A 65 -1.87 -9.41 4.24
C VAL A 65 -2.60 -10.21 3.17
N THR A 66 -2.04 -10.25 1.97
CA THR A 66 -2.55 -10.99 0.82
C THR A 66 -1.60 -12.15 0.53
N TYR A 67 -2.10 -13.37 0.54
CA TYR A 67 -1.35 -14.58 0.21
C TYR A 67 -1.67 -15.02 -1.22
N PHE A 68 -0.62 -15.30 -1.99
CA PHE A 68 -0.70 -15.70 -3.39
C PHE A 68 -0.41 -17.21 -3.51
N GLY A 69 -1.38 -18.03 -3.09
CA GLY A 69 -1.34 -19.49 -3.26
C GLY A 69 -2.21 -19.94 -4.44
N ASP A 70 -2.81 -21.13 -4.32
CA ASP A 70 -3.79 -21.65 -5.29
C ASP A 70 -5.01 -20.73 -5.44
N SER A 71 -5.34 -19.99 -4.38
CA SER A 71 -6.35 -18.94 -4.38
C SER A 71 -5.80 -17.68 -3.72
N LEU A 72 -6.40 -16.54 -4.10
CA LEU A 72 -6.09 -15.26 -3.48
C LEU A 72 -6.77 -15.21 -2.10
N GLU A 73 -6.00 -15.18 -1.04
CA GLU A 73 -6.51 -15.07 0.33
C GLU A 73 -6.05 -13.74 0.94
N GLN A 74 -7.00 -12.99 1.50
CA GLN A 74 -6.69 -11.74 2.18
C GLN A 74 -7.15 -11.78 3.64
N ARG A 75 -6.25 -11.33 4.52
CA ARG A 75 -6.51 -11.11 5.94
C ARG A 75 -6.29 -9.64 6.24
N MET A 76 -7.24 -9.03 6.94
CA MET A 76 -7.16 -7.63 7.34
C MET A 76 -7.24 -7.57 8.87
N ASN A 77 -6.47 -6.68 9.48
CA ASN A 77 -6.68 -6.39 10.91
C ASN A 77 -8.02 -5.65 11.08
N GLY A 78 -8.66 -5.82 12.24
CA GLY A 78 -9.82 -4.99 12.58
C GLY A 78 -9.41 -3.52 12.71
N THR A 79 -10.37 -2.61 12.52
CA THR A 79 -10.21 -1.15 12.70
C THR A 79 -9.98 -0.83 14.18
N CYS A 80 -8.80 -1.18 14.71
CA CYS A 80 -8.46 -0.97 16.11
C CYS A 80 -7.18 -0.14 16.20
N ALA A 81 -7.42 1.15 16.42
CA ALA A 81 -6.50 2.20 16.86
C ALA A 81 -5.32 2.55 15.92
N GLY A 82 -5.54 3.54 15.04
CA GLY A 82 -4.48 4.33 14.43
C GLY A 82 -3.63 3.55 13.43
N GLY A 83 -3.95 3.67 12.14
CA GLY A 83 -3.25 2.92 11.11
C GLY A 83 -1.76 3.19 11.05
N THR A 84 -1.11 2.51 10.10
CA THR A 84 0.32 2.27 10.12
C THR A 84 1.21 3.51 10.15
N GLY A 85 0.67 4.70 9.88
CA GLY A 85 1.34 5.98 10.15
C GLY A 85 1.68 6.18 11.63
N ALA A 86 0.71 5.99 12.54
CA ALA A 86 0.96 6.09 13.99
C ALA A 86 1.89 4.96 14.48
N PHE A 87 1.80 3.77 13.88
CA PHE A 87 2.73 2.67 14.16
C PHE A 87 4.15 3.00 13.70
N ILE A 88 4.32 3.54 12.48
CA ILE A 88 5.62 3.96 11.94
C ILE A 88 6.18 5.11 12.78
N ASP A 89 5.35 6.07 13.19
CA ASP A 89 5.76 7.16 14.09
C ASP A 89 6.16 6.63 15.48
N GLN A 90 5.43 5.64 16.01
CA GLN A 90 5.80 4.95 17.26
C GLN A 90 7.10 4.16 17.12
N MET A 91 7.31 3.46 16.00
CA MET A 91 8.54 2.72 15.72
C MET A 91 9.74 3.66 15.53
N ALA A 92 9.53 4.78 14.84
CA ALA A 92 10.53 5.83 14.69
C ALA A 92 10.92 6.40 16.07
N SER A 93 9.94 6.75 16.90
CA SER A 93 10.16 7.23 18.27
C SER A 93 10.89 6.22 19.16
N LEU A 94 10.48 4.94 19.13
CA LEU A 94 11.14 3.84 19.86
C LEU A 94 12.61 3.67 19.45
N LEU A 95 12.89 3.83 18.16
CA LEU A 95 14.24 3.73 17.58
C LEU A 95 15.00 5.06 17.61
N GLN A 96 14.45 6.08 18.29
CA GLN A 96 15.01 7.44 18.41
C GLN A 96 15.38 8.04 17.05
N THR A 97 14.53 7.82 16.07
CA THR A 97 14.72 8.23 14.69
C THR A 97 13.43 8.84 14.14
N ASP A 98 13.50 9.39 12.93
CA ASP A 98 12.33 9.85 12.20
C ASP A 98 11.92 8.79 11.14
N VAL A 99 10.80 9.03 10.45
CA VAL A 99 10.27 8.07 9.47
C VAL A 99 11.30 7.78 8.35
N GLN A 100 12.12 8.76 7.97
CA GLN A 100 13.19 8.56 6.98
C GLN A 100 14.34 7.71 7.55
N GLY A 101 14.66 7.92 8.82
CA GLY A 101 15.68 7.20 9.55
C GLY A 101 15.38 5.70 9.72
N LEU A 102 14.11 5.28 9.70
CA LEU A 102 13.72 3.86 9.69
C LEU A 102 14.29 3.09 8.50
N ASN A 103 14.39 3.72 7.32
CA ASN A 103 14.93 3.08 6.11
C ASN A 103 16.46 3.01 6.09
N THR A 104 17.13 3.83 6.91
CA THR A 104 18.59 3.99 6.89
C THR A 104 19.29 3.33 8.09
N HIS A 105 18.54 2.90 9.11
CA HIS A 105 19.08 2.10 10.20
C HIS A 105 19.17 0.63 9.80
N PRO A 106 20.36 0.09 9.45
CA PRO A 106 20.53 -1.35 9.41
C PRO A 106 20.22 -1.89 10.80
N ALA A 107 19.40 -2.94 10.87
CA ALA A 107 19.04 -3.63 12.09
C ALA A 107 20.30 -4.00 12.90
N LYS A 108 20.74 -3.10 13.79
CA LYS A 108 21.62 -3.44 14.91
C LYS A 108 20.75 -4.06 16.01
N LEU A 109 19.91 -5.03 15.66
CA LEU A 109 19.44 -5.99 16.64
C LEU A 109 20.64 -6.87 16.97
N LYS A 110 21.45 -6.41 17.93
CA LYS A 110 22.15 -7.36 18.79
C LYS A 110 21.03 -8.18 19.44
N SER A 111 21.06 -9.49 19.19
CA SER A 111 20.18 -10.48 19.79
C SER A 111 19.81 -10.10 21.23
N PRO A 112 18.56 -10.26 21.68
CA PRO A 112 18.28 -10.20 23.10
C PRO A 112 19.13 -11.29 23.76
N LEU A 113 20.15 -10.85 24.51
CA LEU A 113 20.88 -11.71 25.42
C LEU A 113 19.92 -12.05 26.54
N ARG A 114 19.33 -13.25 26.44
CA ARG A 114 18.60 -14.00 27.49
C ARG A 114 17.39 -13.34 28.14
#